data_AF-A0A413T6R3-F1
#
_entry.id   AF-A0A413T6R3-F1
#
_cell.length_a   1.000
_cell.length_b   1.000
_cell.length_c   1.000
_cell.angle_alpha   90.00
_cell.angle_beta   90.00
_cell.angle_gamma   90.00
#
_symmetry.space_group_name_H-M   'P 1'
#
loop_
_entity.id
_entity.type
_entity.pdbx_description
1 polymer ?
#
loop_
_entity_poly.entity_id
_entity_poly.type
_entity_poly.pdbx_seq_one_letter_code
_entity_poly.pdbx_strand_id
1 'polypeptide(L)'
;MDKKFLWGSATAAYQCEGAWKEGGKGMSNWDTFCHSEKNNVNPVTGDVANDHYHRYEEDIRMLAEGNQNAYRFSIAWTRIIPNGVGKVSREGIDFYNRVIDTCRKYNVEPLVTLYHYDLPQPMFEQGGWENRATVDAYEEYVKVCFKEFGDKVNYWATINEPNYETLCCYGFGNYPPNVKNLERRWKAMYHLMLASARAIKAYRNMGFKGMIGLVSDSYPIEILKDNEGYREAKRLADIFFNTSVNDTCIKGYYPDEYVSHLTKLGYDLSYMLEEDKEVFQEGTVDYLGVNAYCRFLVKPCSGGETKMEANNTGDSSKNEEMEIKDWCALDDDPNTEKTPWGTEIYPKSVYDMLMEFKELYPDTPIIVTENGLGEYDKVENGEIHDQYRIDFLQGYVDWIKKAIDNGCDCRGYFVWSTMDVYSWINGYKKRYGLVYIDFDDNCKRIPKDSYHWYKKFINEKGGSYNGKN
;
A
#
# COMPACT_ATOMS: atom_id res chain seq x y z
N MET A 1 19.90 -4.93 -15.48
CA MET A 1 18.57 -5.55 -15.70
C MET A 1 17.98 -4.94 -16.95
N ASP A 2 17.35 -5.75 -17.81
CA ASP A 2 16.58 -5.23 -18.95
C ASP A 2 15.51 -4.26 -18.42
N LYS A 3 15.48 -3.02 -18.93
CA LYS A 3 14.55 -1.94 -18.52
C LYS A 3 13.15 -2.16 -19.10
N LYS A 4 12.55 -3.34 -18.90
CA LYS A 4 11.16 -3.60 -19.28
C LYS A 4 10.24 -3.00 -18.23
N PHE A 5 9.19 -2.33 -18.69
CA PHE A 5 8.14 -1.84 -17.81
C PHE A 5 7.45 -3.02 -17.11
N LEU A 6 7.26 -2.91 -15.79
CA LEU A 6 6.62 -3.94 -14.97
C LEU A 6 5.09 -3.80 -15.09
N TRP A 7 4.48 -4.69 -15.86
CA TRP A 7 3.04 -4.84 -15.96
C TRP A 7 2.60 -5.95 -15.01
N GLY A 8 1.96 -5.56 -13.91
CA GLY A 8 1.58 -6.50 -12.87
C GLY A 8 0.24 -6.19 -12.23
N SER A 9 -0.01 -6.95 -11.18
CA SER A 9 -1.09 -6.75 -10.22
C SER A 9 -0.60 -7.15 -8.83
N ALA A 10 -1.33 -6.72 -7.81
CA ALA A 10 -0.89 -6.80 -6.42
C ALA A 10 -1.88 -7.57 -5.53
N THR A 11 -1.37 -8.10 -4.42
CA THR A 11 -2.13 -8.61 -3.26
C THR A 11 -1.39 -8.30 -1.95
N ALA A 12 -2.08 -8.49 -0.82
CA ALA A 12 -1.49 -8.48 0.52
C ALA A 12 -1.80 -9.80 1.24
N ALA A 13 -0.88 -10.29 2.08
CA ALA A 13 -0.91 -11.60 2.71
C ALA A 13 -2.21 -11.85 3.46
N TYR A 14 -2.55 -11.02 4.44
CA TYR A 14 -3.81 -11.16 5.22
C TYR A 14 -5.07 -11.09 4.34
N GLN A 15 -5.00 -10.37 3.21
CA GLN A 15 -6.13 -10.16 2.33
C GLN A 15 -6.39 -11.31 1.35
N CYS A 16 -5.39 -12.16 1.07
CA CYS A 16 -5.50 -13.24 0.08
C CYS A 16 -5.16 -14.64 0.61
N GLU A 17 -4.18 -14.78 1.51
CA GLU A 17 -3.61 -16.10 1.83
C GLU A 17 -4.61 -17.07 2.47
N GLY A 18 -5.33 -16.63 3.50
CA GLY A 18 -6.07 -17.53 4.36
C GLY A 18 -5.14 -18.43 5.17
N ALA A 19 -5.55 -19.68 5.39
CA ALA A 19 -4.77 -20.70 6.10
C ALA A 19 -4.16 -20.14 7.42
N TRP A 20 -4.97 -19.37 8.14
CA TRP A 20 -4.49 -18.47 9.19
C TRP A 20 -3.88 -19.17 10.42
N LYS A 21 -4.18 -20.47 10.58
CA LYS A 21 -3.68 -21.38 11.62
C LYS A 21 -2.77 -22.50 11.10
N GLU A 22 -2.44 -22.48 9.82
CA GLU A 22 -1.65 -23.54 9.20
C GLU A 22 -0.16 -23.24 9.22
N GLY A 23 0.65 -24.30 9.14
CA GLY A 23 2.11 -24.24 9.08
C GLY A 23 2.79 -23.52 10.24
N GLY A 24 2.17 -23.55 11.41
CA GLY A 24 2.68 -22.89 12.61
C GLY A 24 2.65 -21.36 12.55
N LYS A 25 1.85 -20.76 11.65
CA LYS A 25 1.62 -19.32 11.59
C LYS A 25 1.15 -18.79 12.95
N GLY A 26 1.75 -17.68 13.39
CA GLY A 26 1.32 -16.93 14.56
C GLY A 26 0.09 -16.06 14.30
N MET A 27 -0.56 -15.60 15.36
CA MET A 27 -1.65 -14.62 15.22
C MET A 27 -1.09 -13.23 14.89
N SER A 28 -1.77 -12.50 14.00
CA SER A 28 -1.56 -11.07 13.79
C SER A 28 -2.53 -10.22 14.64
N ASN A 29 -2.25 -8.93 14.71
CA ASN A 29 -3.18 -7.90 15.17
C ASN A 29 -4.54 -7.96 14.45
N TRP A 30 -4.54 -8.24 13.15
CA TRP A 30 -5.75 -8.38 12.34
C TRP A 30 -6.53 -9.65 12.67
N ASP A 31 -5.86 -10.79 12.88
CA ASP A 31 -6.51 -12.02 13.34
C ASP A 31 -7.30 -11.73 14.63
N THR A 32 -6.66 -11.08 15.62
CA THR A 32 -7.30 -10.74 16.90
C THR A 32 -8.42 -9.71 16.74
N PHE A 33 -8.22 -8.69 15.90
CA PHE A 33 -9.18 -7.63 15.68
C PHE A 33 -10.47 -8.13 15.03
N CYS A 34 -10.37 -8.91 13.94
CA CYS A 34 -11.54 -9.42 13.21
C CYS A 34 -12.35 -10.44 14.03
N HIS A 35 -11.71 -11.16 14.96
CA HIS A 35 -12.38 -12.10 15.86
C HIS A 35 -12.92 -11.44 17.15
N SER A 36 -12.69 -10.14 17.34
CA SER A 36 -13.13 -9.43 18.55
C SER A 36 -14.57 -8.91 18.39
N GLU A 37 -15.45 -9.27 19.33
CA GLU A 37 -16.80 -8.70 19.41
C GLU A 37 -16.78 -7.18 19.66
N LYS A 38 -15.74 -6.66 20.32
CA LYS A 38 -15.64 -5.25 20.72
C LYS A 38 -15.22 -4.32 19.60
N ASN A 39 -14.47 -4.85 18.63
CA ASN A 39 -13.81 -4.05 17.60
C ASN A 39 -14.51 -4.17 16.24
N ASN A 40 -15.73 -4.73 16.24
CA ASN A 40 -16.34 -5.31 15.07
C ASN A 40 -17.04 -4.25 14.21
N VAL A 41 -16.26 -3.53 13.39
CA VAL A 41 -16.82 -2.71 12.29
C VAL A 41 -17.51 -3.61 11.26
N ASN A 42 -17.05 -4.87 11.12
CA ASN A 42 -17.62 -5.89 10.23
C ASN A 42 -17.12 -7.32 10.61
N PRO A 43 -18.00 -8.31 10.89
CA PRO A 43 -17.62 -9.65 11.41
C PRO A 43 -16.92 -10.57 10.41
N VAL A 44 -16.37 -10.02 9.33
CA VAL A 44 -15.72 -10.79 8.28
C VAL A 44 -14.24 -10.90 8.60
N THR A 45 -13.71 -12.12 8.54
CA THR A 45 -12.30 -12.42 8.83
C THR A 45 -11.52 -12.81 7.57
N GLY A 46 -10.18 -12.77 7.66
CA GLY A 46 -9.25 -13.24 6.63
C GLY A 46 -8.87 -14.72 6.78
N ASP A 47 -9.62 -15.51 7.57
CA ASP A 47 -9.28 -16.90 7.92
C ASP A 47 -9.00 -17.78 6.70
N VAL A 48 -9.87 -17.64 5.70
CA VAL A 48 -9.80 -18.31 4.40
C VAL A 48 -9.40 -17.32 3.31
N ALA A 49 -9.83 -16.06 3.39
CA ALA A 49 -9.60 -15.04 2.36
C ALA A 49 -10.01 -15.56 0.97
N ASN A 50 -9.09 -15.58 -0.01
CA ASN A 50 -9.31 -16.22 -1.29
C ASN A 50 -8.54 -17.54 -1.45
N ASP A 51 -8.01 -18.09 -0.34
CA ASP A 51 -7.31 -19.37 -0.28
C ASP A 51 -6.03 -19.42 -1.12
N HIS A 52 -5.38 -18.26 -1.32
CA HIS A 52 -4.13 -18.17 -2.09
C HIS A 52 -3.02 -19.04 -1.51
N TYR A 53 -2.99 -19.26 -0.18
CA TYR A 53 -1.97 -20.11 0.45
C TYR A 53 -1.92 -21.53 -0.16
N HIS A 54 -3.08 -22.08 -0.52
CA HIS A 54 -3.19 -23.39 -1.16
C HIS A 54 -3.17 -23.34 -2.68
N ARG A 55 -3.45 -22.18 -3.27
CA ARG A 55 -3.75 -22.01 -4.71
C ARG A 55 -2.83 -21.04 -5.44
N TYR A 56 -1.74 -20.61 -4.80
CA TYR A 56 -0.78 -19.67 -5.35
C TYR A 56 -0.30 -20.03 -6.75
N GLU A 57 -0.13 -21.33 -7.07
CA GLU A 57 0.28 -21.75 -8.41
C GLU A 57 -0.79 -21.53 -9.47
N GLU A 58 -2.07 -21.72 -9.15
CA GLU A 58 -3.18 -21.38 -10.04
C GLU A 58 -3.19 -19.87 -10.31
N ASP A 59 -3.11 -19.07 -9.24
CA ASP A 59 -3.21 -17.62 -9.31
C ASP A 59 -2.03 -16.99 -10.09
N ILE A 60 -0.79 -17.44 -9.84
CA ILE A 60 0.40 -16.95 -10.56
C ILE A 60 0.40 -17.41 -12.02
N ARG A 61 -0.07 -18.64 -12.30
CA ARG A 61 -0.24 -19.10 -13.68
C ARG A 61 -1.25 -18.24 -14.43
N MET A 62 -2.39 -17.90 -13.82
CA MET A 62 -3.37 -17.00 -14.42
C MET A 62 -2.78 -15.61 -14.67
N LEU A 63 -2.00 -15.06 -13.75
CA LEU A 63 -1.30 -13.79 -13.95
C LEU A 63 -0.41 -13.83 -15.20
N ALA A 64 0.41 -14.87 -15.34
CA ALA A 64 1.29 -15.06 -16.50
C ALA A 64 0.51 -15.29 -17.80
N GLU A 65 -0.55 -16.10 -17.78
CA GLU A 65 -1.47 -16.30 -18.91
C GLU A 65 -2.22 -15.01 -19.29
N GLY A 66 -2.32 -14.07 -18.35
CA GLY A 66 -2.80 -12.70 -18.51
C GLY A 66 -1.77 -11.74 -19.12
N ASN A 67 -0.62 -12.23 -19.59
CA ASN A 67 0.51 -11.46 -20.12
C ASN A 67 1.19 -10.50 -19.13
N GLN A 68 0.86 -10.58 -17.84
CA GLN A 68 1.56 -9.81 -16.82
C GLN A 68 2.98 -10.38 -16.63
N ASN A 69 3.94 -9.50 -16.38
CA ASN A 69 5.35 -9.86 -16.21
C ASN A 69 5.87 -9.60 -14.78
N ALA A 70 5.01 -9.11 -13.88
CA ALA A 70 5.35 -8.83 -12.49
C ALA A 70 4.19 -9.15 -11.55
N TYR A 71 4.50 -9.58 -10.33
CA TYR A 71 3.53 -9.85 -9.28
C TYR A 71 4.01 -9.22 -7.97
N ARG A 72 3.19 -8.35 -7.41
CA ARG A 72 3.45 -7.76 -6.09
C ARG A 72 2.67 -8.51 -5.02
N PHE A 73 3.36 -8.99 -4.00
CA PHE A 73 2.72 -9.63 -2.84
C PHE A 73 3.46 -9.26 -1.56
N SER A 74 2.80 -9.37 -0.40
CA SER A 74 3.46 -9.22 0.89
C SER A 74 3.80 -10.56 1.54
N ILE A 75 4.86 -10.58 2.34
CA ILE A 75 5.17 -11.68 3.26
C ILE A 75 4.45 -11.41 4.58
N ALA A 76 3.73 -12.40 5.09
CA ALA A 76 3.21 -12.39 6.46
C ALA A 76 4.36 -12.63 7.44
N TRP A 77 4.73 -11.59 8.20
CA TRP A 77 5.73 -11.70 9.27
C TRP A 77 5.39 -12.85 10.23
N THR A 78 4.10 -13.02 10.54
CA THR A 78 3.56 -14.11 11.37
C THR A 78 3.83 -15.52 10.84
N ARG A 79 4.18 -15.71 9.57
CA ARG A 79 4.63 -17.00 9.05
C ARG A 79 6.14 -17.19 9.16
N ILE A 80 6.94 -16.14 9.01
CA ILE A 80 8.40 -16.23 9.07
C ILE A 80 8.88 -16.32 10.52
N ILE A 81 8.36 -15.44 11.39
CA ILE A 81 8.64 -15.42 12.83
C ILE A 81 7.31 -15.31 13.57
N PRO A 82 6.67 -16.44 13.94
CA PRO A 82 5.31 -16.46 14.47
C PRO A 82 5.05 -15.56 15.68
N ASN A 83 6.03 -15.39 16.56
CA ASN A 83 5.91 -14.53 17.74
C ASN A 83 6.45 -13.11 17.51
N GLY A 84 6.77 -12.74 16.26
CA GLY A 84 7.44 -11.49 15.89
C GLY A 84 8.96 -11.53 16.05
N VAL A 85 9.45 -12.19 17.10
CA VAL A 85 10.89 -12.38 17.38
C VAL A 85 11.24 -13.84 17.65
N GLY A 86 12.52 -14.17 17.57
CA GLY A 86 13.05 -15.46 17.99
C GLY A 86 12.96 -16.56 16.93
N LYS A 87 12.17 -17.62 17.19
CA LYS A 87 12.21 -18.85 16.38
C LYS A 87 11.66 -18.60 14.97
N VAL A 88 12.53 -18.78 13.98
CA VAL A 88 12.19 -18.77 12.56
C VAL A 88 11.44 -20.05 12.18
N SER A 89 10.36 -19.91 11.40
CA SER A 89 9.59 -21.04 10.88
C SER A 89 10.12 -21.48 9.51
N ARG A 90 10.57 -22.73 9.42
CA ARG A 90 10.99 -23.31 8.13
C ARG A 90 9.80 -23.46 7.17
N GLU A 91 8.63 -23.81 7.69
CA GLU A 91 7.44 -24.02 6.87
C GLU A 91 6.94 -22.71 6.24
N GLY A 92 6.98 -21.60 6.98
CA GLY A 92 6.70 -20.27 6.44
C GLY A 92 7.69 -19.88 5.34
N ILE A 93 8.98 -20.16 5.56
CA ILE A 93 10.01 -19.94 4.53
C ILE A 93 9.77 -20.81 3.29
N ASP A 94 9.38 -22.07 3.47
CA ASP A 94 9.11 -22.99 2.36
C ASP A 94 7.89 -22.54 1.55
N PHE A 95 6.86 -21.97 2.20
CA PHE A 95 5.72 -21.39 1.49
C PHE A 95 6.14 -20.25 0.56
N TYR A 96 6.84 -19.23 1.06
CA TYR A 96 7.25 -18.12 0.19
C TYR A 96 8.31 -18.51 -0.83
N ASN A 97 9.17 -19.50 -0.55
CA ASN A 97 10.03 -20.08 -1.58
C ASN A 97 9.20 -20.67 -2.72
N ARG A 98 8.14 -21.42 -2.42
CA ARG A 98 7.25 -21.95 -3.48
C ARG A 98 6.57 -20.84 -4.26
N VAL A 99 6.08 -19.79 -3.61
CA VAL A 99 5.48 -18.62 -4.28
C VAL A 99 6.49 -17.96 -5.23
N ILE A 100 7.69 -17.63 -4.73
CA ILE A 100 8.75 -16.98 -5.50
C ILE A 100 9.23 -17.88 -6.65
N ASP A 101 9.47 -19.16 -6.39
CA ASP A 101 9.92 -20.12 -7.40
C ASP A 101 8.86 -20.30 -8.49
N THR A 102 7.58 -20.24 -8.14
CA THR A 102 6.48 -20.25 -9.11
C THR A 102 6.41 -18.97 -9.94
N CYS A 103 6.64 -17.79 -9.35
CA CYS A 103 6.80 -16.56 -10.13
C CYS A 103 7.92 -16.73 -11.16
N ARG A 104 9.09 -17.23 -10.75
CA ARG A 104 10.23 -17.48 -11.64
C ARG A 104 9.92 -18.51 -12.72
N LYS A 105 9.24 -19.61 -12.37
CA LYS A 105 8.79 -20.65 -13.30
C LYS A 105 7.95 -20.07 -14.44
N TYR A 106 7.08 -19.11 -14.15
CA TYR A 106 6.21 -18.47 -15.13
C TYR A 106 6.74 -17.14 -15.70
N ASN A 107 8.02 -16.81 -15.47
CA ASN A 107 8.65 -15.56 -15.92
C ASN A 107 7.96 -14.28 -15.41
N VAL A 108 7.46 -14.34 -14.19
CA VAL A 108 6.88 -13.22 -13.46
C VAL A 108 7.92 -12.71 -12.47
N GLU A 109 8.23 -11.41 -12.51
CA GLU A 109 9.14 -10.76 -11.57
C GLU A 109 8.41 -10.53 -10.22
N PRO A 110 8.90 -11.12 -9.11
CA PRO A 110 8.35 -10.85 -7.78
C PRO A 110 8.78 -9.48 -7.28
N LEU A 111 7.81 -8.65 -6.90
CA LEU A 111 8.00 -7.45 -6.09
C LEU A 111 7.47 -7.74 -4.68
N VAL A 112 8.38 -7.91 -3.72
CA VAL A 112 8.02 -8.46 -2.40
C VAL A 112 7.91 -7.35 -1.36
N THR A 113 6.72 -7.18 -0.78
CA THR A 113 6.46 -6.27 0.34
C THR A 113 6.72 -6.96 1.68
N LEU A 114 7.57 -6.39 2.53
CA LEU A 114 7.98 -7.00 3.80
C LEU A 114 6.95 -6.79 4.91
N TYR A 115 6.19 -5.69 4.88
CA TYR A 115 5.14 -5.42 5.86
C TYR A 115 3.93 -4.76 5.22
N HIS A 116 2.75 -5.37 5.43
CA HIS A 116 1.46 -4.88 4.98
C HIS A 116 0.41 -5.11 6.09
N TYR A 117 0.57 -4.35 7.18
CA TYR A 117 -0.36 -4.15 8.31
C TYR A 117 -0.53 -5.32 9.29
N ASP A 118 -0.10 -6.53 8.94
CA ASP A 118 -0.31 -7.78 9.67
C ASP A 118 0.75 -8.06 10.75
N LEU A 119 0.93 -7.10 11.66
CA LEU A 119 1.88 -7.17 12.77
C LEU A 119 1.62 -8.40 13.68
N PRO A 120 2.64 -9.19 14.05
CA PRO A 120 2.47 -10.27 15.01
C PRO A 120 1.86 -9.82 16.33
N GLN A 121 0.85 -10.54 16.80
CA GLN A 121 0.04 -10.20 17.98
C GLN A 121 0.88 -9.95 19.24
N PRO A 122 1.92 -10.76 19.58
CA PRO A 122 2.73 -10.49 20.76
C PRO A 122 3.46 -9.14 20.71
N MET A 123 3.77 -8.63 19.52
CA MET A 123 4.39 -7.32 19.35
C MET A 123 3.36 -6.21 19.44
N PHE A 124 2.18 -6.44 18.86
CA PHE A 124 1.05 -5.54 18.99
C PHE A 124 0.66 -5.33 20.47
N GLU A 125 0.60 -6.39 21.27
CA GLU A 125 0.30 -6.34 22.70
C GLU A 125 1.34 -5.56 23.53
N GLN A 126 2.57 -5.47 23.03
CA GLN A 126 3.65 -4.69 23.65
C GLN A 126 3.66 -3.22 23.20
N GLY A 127 2.62 -2.76 22.51
CA GLY A 127 2.46 -1.39 22.04
C GLY A 127 2.64 -1.20 20.53
N GLY A 128 2.85 -2.30 19.78
CA GLY A 128 2.96 -2.26 18.33
C GLY A 128 3.98 -1.23 17.83
N TRP A 129 3.62 -0.45 16.82
CA TRP A 129 4.50 0.57 16.27
C TRP A 129 4.75 1.78 17.18
N GLU A 130 4.02 1.94 18.29
CA GLU A 130 4.38 2.96 19.29
C GLU A 130 5.58 2.53 20.15
N ASN A 131 5.90 1.23 20.16
CA ASN A 131 7.04 0.69 20.86
C ASN A 131 8.24 0.57 19.91
N ARG A 132 9.33 1.26 20.26
CA ARG A 132 10.58 1.25 19.48
C ARG A 132 11.19 -0.14 19.33
N ALA A 133 10.95 -1.06 20.28
CA ALA A 133 11.42 -2.44 20.17
C ALA A 133 10.83 -3.19 18.94
N THR A 134 9.70 -2.72 18.39
CA THR A 134 9.12 -3.26 17.15
C THR A 134 10.03 -2.97 15.94
N VAL A 135 10.79 -1.87 15.97
CA VAL A 135 11.79 -1.52 14.95
C VAL A 135 12.92 -2.57 14.94
N ASP A 136 13.41 -2.94 16.12
CA ASP A 136 14.46 -3.96 16.27
C ASP A 136 13.96 -5.33 15.81
N ALA A 137 12.75 -5.70 16.22
CA ALA A 137 12.10 -6.95 15.81
C ALA A 137 11.89 -7.03 14.30
N TYR A 138 11.47 -5.92 13.67
CA TYR A 138 11.31 -5.85 12.23
C TYR A 138 12.65 -6.04 11.50
N GLU A 139 13.72 -5.42 12.01
CA GLU A 139 15.06 -5.58 11.44
C GLU A 139 15.54 -7.05 11.49
N GLU A 140 15.28 -7.76 12.58
CA GLU A 140 15.57 -9.21 12.69
C GLU A 140 14.79 -10.02 11.64
N TYR A 141 13.49 -9.74 11.51
CA TYR A 141 12.62 -10.39 10.54
C TYR A 141 13.06 -10.16 9.09
N VAL A 142 13.33 -8.92 8.68
CA VAL A 142 13.71 -8.64 7.29
C VAL A 142 15.07 -9.22 6.93
N LYS A 143 16.02 -9.31 7.89
CA LYS A 143 17.30 -10.01 7.68
C LYS A 143 17.10 -11.49 7.38
N VAL A 144 16.12 -12.14 8.01
CA VAL A 144 15.73 -13.53 7.66
C VAL A 144 15.18 -13.57 6.24
N CYS A 145 14.25 -12.68 5.88
CA CYS A 145 13.69 -12.62 4.53
C CYS A 145 14.76 -12.41 3.46
N PHE A 146 15.67 -11.45 3.65
CA PHE A 146 16.77 -11.20 2.72
C PHE A 146 17.70 -12.40 2.60
N LYS A 147 18.06 -13.03 3.71
CA LYS A 147 18.91 -14.23 3.69
C LYS A 147 18.28 -15.39 2.91
N GLU A 148 16.98 -15.62 3.08
CA GLU A 148 16.30 -16.78 2.49
C GLU A 148 15.82 -16.54 1.05
N PHE A 149 15.55 -15.28 0.68
CA PHE A 149 14.89 -14.95 -0.59
C PHE A 149 15.66 -13.95 -1.46
N GLY A 150 16.66 -13.24 -0.91
CA GLY A 150 17.34 -12.12 -1.58
C GLY A 150 18.04 -12.49 -2.89
N ASP A 151 18.48 -13.73 -3.05
CA ASP A 151 19.07 -14.22 -4.32
C ASP A 151 18.03 -14.40 -5.43
N LYS A 152 16.74 -14.45 -5.10
CA LYS A 152 15.62 -14.72 -6.02
C LYS A 152 14.69 -13.53 -6.20
N VAL A 153 14.89 -12.43 -5.50
CA VAL A 153 14.00 -11.25 -5.51
C VAL A 153 14.79 -10.01 -5.87
N ASN A 154 14.40 -9.35 -6.96
CA ASN A 154 15.08 -8.13 -7.42
C ASN A 154 14.41 -6.84 -6.95
N TYR A 155 13.14 -6.89 -6.51
CA TYR A 155 12.39 -5.73 -6.09
C TYR A 155 11.78 -5.97 -4.71
N TRP A 156 12.17 -5.16 -3.75
CA TRP A 156 11.70 -5.19 -2.36
C TRP A 156 10.97 -3.90 -2.01
N ALA A 157 9.85 -4.00 -1.33
CA ALA A 157 9.20 -2.90 -0.63
C ALA A 157 9.27 -3.15 0.88
N THR A 158 9.78 -2.20 1.66
CA THR A 158 9.88 -2.34 3.12
C THR A 158 8.50 -2.31 3.76
N ILE A 159 7.84 -1.16 3.70
CA ILE A 159 6.57 -0.87 4.37
C ILE A 159 5.60 -0.37 3.33
N ASN A 160 4.37 -0.89 3.39
CA ASN A 160 3.23 -0.37 2.65
C ASN A 160 2.55 0.76 3.43
N GLU A 161 2.37 1.90 2.78
CA GLU A 161 1.55 3.05 3.19
C GLU A 161 1.65 3.42 4.69
N PRO A 162 2.84 3.85 5.17
CA PRO A 162 3.01 4.25 6.57
C PRO A 162 2.02 5.34 7.02
N ASN A 163 1.69 6.26 6.11
CA ASN A 163 0.75 7.34 6.39
C ASN A 163 -0.69 6.82 6.47
N TYR A 164 -1.14 6.03 5.48
CA TYR A 164 -2.48 5.45 5.49
C TYR A 164 -2.71 4.52 6.68
N GLU A 165 -1.81 3.58 6.95
CA GLU A 165 -1.93 2.64 8.08
C GLU A 165 -2.15 3.39 9.38
N THR A 166 -1.26 4.34 9.68
CA THR A 166 -1.30 5.06 10.95
C THR A 166 -2.51 6.00 11.02
N LEU A 167 -2.96 6.54 9.89
CA LEU A 167 -4.21 7.31 9.82
C LEU A 167 -5.43 6.42 10.11
N CYS A 168 -5.50 5.20 9.58
CA CYS A 168 -6.57 4.25 9.92
C CYS A 168 -6.51 3.78 11.37
N CYS A 169 -5.31 3.54 11.91
CA CYS A 169 -5.09 3.03 13.27
C CYS A 169 -5.36 4.09 14.36
N TYR A 170 -4.95 5.34 14.11
CA TYR A 170 -4.89 6.41 15.12
C TYR A 170 -5.65 7.70 14.75
N GLY A 171 -6.10 7.85 13.50
CA GLY A 171 -6.89 9.01 13.04
C GLY A 171 -8.38 8.66 12.91
N PHE A 172 -8.71 7.86 11.88
CA PHE A 172 -10.04 7.28 11.72
C PHE A 172 -10.39 6.32 12.86
N GLY A 173 -9.39 5.63 13.41
CA GLY A 173 -9.57 4.65 14.49
C GLY A 173 -10.36 3.42 14.06
N ASN A 174 -10.33 3.08 12.77
CA ASN A 174 -11.04 1.92 12.22
C ASN A 174 -10.13 0.69 12.02
N TYR A 175 -8.81 0.84 12.13
CA TYR A 175 -7.84 -0.28 12.14
C TYR A 175 -7.28 -0.49 13.55
N PRO A 176 -6.72 -1.68 13.89
CA PRO A 176 -6.09 -1.92 15.20
C PRO A 176 -4.99 -0.90 15.48
N PRO A 177 -4.99 -0.15 16.61
CA PRO A 177 -5.70 -0.41 17.86
C PRO A 177 -7.03 0.34 18.07
N ASN A 178 -7.61 0.92 17.02
CA ASN A 178 -8.88 1.67 17.03
C ASN A 178 -8.84 2.93 17.89
N VAL A 179 -7.79 3.71 17.73
CA VAL A 179 -7.54 4.92 18.52
C VAL A 179 -7.81 6.15 17.67
N LYS A 180 -8.24 7.25 18.30
CA LYS A 180 -8.32 8.59 17.69
C LYS A 180 -7.39 9.53 18.45
N ASN A 181 -6.09 9.48 18.15
CA ASN A 181 -5.04 10.27 18.80
C ASN A 181 -3.86 10.51 17.84
N LEU A 182 -3.71 11.74 17.35
CA LEU A 182 -2.65 12.10 16.40
C LEU A 182 -1.25 12.10 17.03
N GLU A 183 -1.08 12.36 18.33
CA GLU A 183 0.23 12.28 18.98
C GLU A 183 0.79 10.85 18.90
N ARG A 184 -0.05 9.86 19.22
CA ARG A 184 0.29 8.44 19.09
C ARG A 184 0.52 8.05 17.63
N ARG A 185 -0.24 8.63 16.69
CA ARG A 185 -0.05 8.44 15.25
C ARG A 185 1.37 8.81 14.82
N TRP A 186 1.84 10.00 15.21
CA TRP A 186 3.16 10.51 14.80
C TRP A 186 4.29 9.62 15.31
N LYS A 187 4.19 9.16 16.56
CA LYS A 187 5.14 8.20 17.13
C LYS A 187 5.16 6.87 16.35
N ALA A 188 3.99 6.31 16.05
CA ALA A 188 3.89 5.06 15.29
C ALA A 188 4.46 5.20 13.87
N MET A 189 4.11 6.29 13.18
CA MET A 189 4.61 6.58 11.82
C MET A 189 6.13 6.76 11.82
N TYR A 190 6.69 7.43 12.84
CA TYR A 190 8.13 7.58 12.96
C TYR A 190 8.87 6.24 13.08
N HIS A 191 8.37 5.33 13.92
CA HIS A 191 8.98 4.00 14.06
C HIS A 191 8.82 3.14 12.80
N LEU A 192 7.71 3.24 12.07
CA LEU A 192 7.59 2.61 10.75
C LEU A 192 8.69 3.14 9.80
N MET A 193 8.83 4.45 9.67
CA MET A 193 9.86 5.04 8.79
C MET A 193 11.27 4.63 9.22
N LEU A 194 11.56 4.62 10.52
CA LEU A 194 12.86 4.17 11.05
C LEU A 194 13.11 2.68 10.73
N ALA A 195 12.10 1.83 10.87
CA ALA A 195 12.16 0.41 10.53
C ALA A 195 12.45 0.19 9.04
N SER A 196 11.83 0.99 8.17
CA SER A 196 12.15 1.00 6.74
C SER A 196 13.62 1.36 6.47
N ALA A 197 14.11 2.44 7.06
CA ALA A 197 15.50 2.88 6.87
C ALA A 197 16.50 1.81 7.34
N ARG A 198 16.23 1.16 8.49
CA ARG A 198 17.06 0.04 8.98
C ARG A 198 17.02 -1.18 8.08
N ALA A 199 15.86 -1.52 7.50
CA ALA A 199 15.76 -2.62 6.55
C ALA A 199 16.58 -2.35 5.28
N ILE A 200 16.55 -1.13 4.75
CA ILE A 200 17.35 -0.72 3.58
C ILE A 200 18.85 -0.78 3.89
N LYS A 201 19.27 -0.25 5.03
CA LYS A 201 20.66 -0.35 5.51
C LYS A 201 21.11 -1.81 5.65
N ALA A 202 20.27 -2.67 6.24
CA ALA A 202 20.56 -4.09 6.39
C ALA A 202 20.69 -4.79 5.03
N TYR A 203 19.78 -4.53 4.09
CA TYR A 203 19.81 -5.08 2.74
C TYR A 203 21.12 -4.74 2.01
N ARG A 204 21.55 -3.46 2.08
CA ARG A 204 22.80 -2.98 1.50
C ARG A 204 24.03 -3.64 2.15
N ASN A 205 24.06 -3.73 3.48
CA ASN A 205 25.16 -4.34 4.22
C ASN A 205 25.30 -5.85 3.95
N MET A 206 24.21 -6.53 3.63
CA MET A 206 24.21 -7.94 3.22
C MET A 206 24.70 -8.14 1.78
N GLY A 207 24.91 -7.07 1.00
CA GLY A 207 25.56 -7.12 -0.30
C GLY A 207 24.63 -7.41 -1.48
N PHE A 208 23.31 -7.44 -1.27
CA PHE A 208 22.33 -7.64 -2.34
C PHE A 208 22.32 -6.49 -3.36
N LYS A 209 21.88 -6.79 -4.59
CA LYS A 209 21.97 -5.90 -5.76
C LYS A 209 20.64 -5.55 -6.42
N GLY A 210 19.53 -6.14 -5.97
CA GLY A 210 18.19 -5.72 -6.37
C GLY A 210 17.87 -4.31 -5.84
N MET A 211 16.72 -3.78 -6.23
CA MET A 211 16.21 -2.50 -5.75
C MET A 211 15.36 -2.69 -4.48
N ILE A 212 15.51 -1.80 -3.51
CA ILE A 212 14.67 -1.74 -2.32
C ILE A 212 14.03 -0.36 -2.19
N GLY A 213 12.72 -0.32 -1.94
CA GLY A 213 11.93 0.88 -1.84
C GLY A 213 10.95 0.86 -0.67
N LEU A 214 10.19 1.93 -0.53
CA LEU A 214 9.03 2.06 0.34
C LEU A 214 7.80 2.33 -0.53
N VAL A 215 6.63 1.87 -0.12
CA VAL A 215 5.37 2.13 -0.81
C VAL A 215 4.58 3.20 -0.06
N SER A 216 4.29 4.32 -0.72
CA SER A 216 3.60 5.48 -0.15
C SER A 216 2.19 5.63 -0.71
N ASP A 217 1.21 5.92 0.13
CA ASP A 217 -0.11 6.42 -0.26
C ASP A 217 0.00 7.91 -0.57
N SER A 218 0.30 8.26 -1.82
CA SER A 218 0.51 9.66 -2.21
C SER A 218 -0.64 10.22 -3.05
N TYR A 219 -0.86 11.51 -2.91
CA TYR A 219 -1.99 12.22 -3.52
C TYR A 219 -1.52 13.56 -4.13
N PRO A 220 -1.92 13.92 -5.36
CA PRO A 220 -1.91 15.32 -5.76
C PRO A 220 -2.75 16.14 -4.80
N ILE A 221 -2.17 17.19 -4.23
CA ILE A 221 -2.88 18.12 -3.35
C ILE A 221 -3.30 19.35 -4.15
N GLU A 222 -4.60 19.59 -4.23
CA GLU A 222 -5.18 20.65 -5.05
C GLU A 222 -6.12 21.57 -4.24
N ILE A 223 -6.33 22.79 -4.72
CA ILE A 223 -7.18 23.81 -4.08
C ILE A 223 -8.20 24.34 -5.07
N LEU A 224 -9.45 24.48 -4.64
CA LEU A 224 -10.52 25.03 -5.47
C LEU A 224 -10.54 26.57 -5.51
N LYS A 225 -9.80 27.23 -4.62
CA LYS A 225 -9.70 28.70 -4.54
C LYS A 225 -8.25 29.10 -4.35
N ASP A 226 -7.83 30.13 -5.07
CA ASP A 226 -6.47 30.65 -4.99
C ASP A 226 -6.38 31.88 -4.07
N ASN A 227 -6.23 31.63 -2.77
CA ASN A 227 -5.99 32.66 -1.75
C ASN A 227 -5.05 32.12 -0.66
N GLU A 228 -4.56 33.01 0.21
CA GLU A 228 -3.57 32.68 1.24
C GLU A 228 -3.96 31.49 2.12
N GLY A 229 -5.21 31.45 2.62
CA GLY A 229 -5.67 30.36 3.46
C GLY A 229 -5.67 29.01 2.74
N TYR A 230 -6.14 28.96 1.49
CA TYR A 230 -6.14 27.71 0.70
C TYR A 230 -4.72 27.28 0.35
N ARG A 231 -3.81 28.21 0.01
CA ARG A 231 -2.40 27.90 -0.26
C ARG A 231 -1.71 27.32 0.98
N GLU A 232 -1.99 27.87 2.17
CA GLU A 232 -1.48 27.32 3.43
C GLU A 232 -2.02 25.91 3.70
N ALA A 233 -3.33 25.70 3.51
CA ALA A 233 -3.95 24.38 3.66
C ALA A 233 -3.35 23.35 2.70
N LYS A 234 -3.09 23.74 1.43
CA LYS A 234 -2.39 22.88 0.45
C LYS A 234 -1.00 22.51 0.93
N ARG A 235 -0.20 23.47 1.40
CA ARG A 235 1.15 23.21 1.89
C ARG A 235 1.15 22.28 3.11
N LEU A 236 0.28 22.52 4.09
CA LEU A 236 0.18 21.67 5.28
C LEU A 236 -0.34 20.26 4.94
N ALA A 237 -1.29 20.15 4.02
CA ALA A 237 -1.78 18.86 3.53
C ALA A 237 -0.69 18.06 2.81
N ASP A 238 0.11 18.70 1.96
CA ASP A 238 1.22 18.03 1.26
C ASP A 238 2.28 17.50 2.24
N ILE A 239 2.57 18.26 3.30
CA ILE A 239 3.41 17.78 4.41
C ILE A 239 2.78 16.58 5.11
N PHE A 240 1.50 16.68 5.44
CA PHE A 240 0.78 15.66 6.19
C PHE A 240 0.67 14.33 5.43
N PHE A 241 0.26 14.37 4.16
CA PHE A 241 -0.05 13.18 3.37
C PHE A 241 1.11 12.64 2.56
N ASN A 242 2.02 13.50 2.08
CA ASN A 242 3.05 13.10 1.12
C ASN A 242 4.47 13.24 1.69
N THR A 243 4.93 14.47 1.93
CA THR A 243 6.38 14.72 2.11
C THR A 243 6.91 14.27 3.47
N SER A 244 6.07 14.11 4.50
CA SER A 244 6.50 13.48 5.76
C SER A 244 6.97 12.02 5.59
N VAL A 245 6.50 11.33 4.53
CA VAL A 245 6.96 9.99 4.13
C VAL A 245 7.99 10.08 3.00
N ASN A 246 7.64 10.76 1.90
CA ASN A 246 8.41 10.74 0.66
C ASN A 246 9.77 11.43 0.81
N ASP A 247 9.85 12.61 1.45
CA ASP A 247 11.15 13.25 1.69
C ASP A 247 12.00 12.41 2.65
N THR A 248 11.38 11.84 3.67
CA THR A 248 12.08 11.03 4.66
C THR A 248 12.74 9.80 4.03
N CYS A 249 12.02 9.04 3.19
CA CYS A 249 12.57 7.83 2.59
C CYS A 249 13.49 8.09 1.39
N ILE A 250 13.32 9.20 0.66
CA ILE A 250 14.15 9.52 -0.52
C ILE A 250 15.39 10.34 -0.13
N LYS A 251 15.19 11.38 0.68
CA LYS A 251 16.25 12.34 1.05
C LYS A 251 16.98 11.96 2.35
N GLY A 252 16.39 11.07 3.14
CA GLY A 252 17.00 10.56 4.38
C GLY A 252 16.85 11.50 5.58
N TYR A 253 15.86 12.39 5.56
CA TYR A 253 15.51 13.27 6.68
C TYR A 253 14.06 13.72 6.60
N TYR A 254 13.44 13.96 7.76
CA TYR A 254 12.12 14.59 7.83
C TYR A 254 12.19 16.06 7.41
N PRO A 255 11.17 16.60 6.72
CA PRO A 255 11.10 18.03 6.43
C PRO A 255 11.17 18.88 7.71
N ASP A 256 11.99 19.95 7.71
CA ASP A 256 12.10 20.86 8.87
C ASP A 256 10.73 21.47 9.24
N GLU A 257 9.92 21.77 8.23
CA GLU A 257 8.58 22.32 8.42
C GLU A 257 7.64 21.33 9.11
N TYR A 258 7.75 20.02 8.80
CA TYR A 258 7.01 18.98 9.51
C TYR A 258 7.34 18.96 11.00
N VAL A 259 8.64 18.91 11.34
CA VAL A 259 9.10 18.84 12.74
C VAL A 259 8.75 20.12 13.50
N SER A 260 8.96 21.28 12.89
CA SER A 260 8.65 22.57 13.52
C SER A 260 7.15 22.79 13.72
N HIS A 261 6.30 22.33 12.78
CA HIS A 261 4.85 22.40 12.91
C HIS A 261 4.35 21.49 14.04
N LEU A 262 4.82 20.25 14.12
CA LEU A 262 4.49 19.35 15.24
C LEU A 262 4.90 19.93 16.59
N THR A 263 6.09 20.52 16.66
CA THR A 263 6.60 21.20 17.88
C THR A 263 5.70 22.37 18.26
N LYS A 264 5.28 23.19 17.29
CA LYS A 264 4.37 24.33 17.50
C LYS A 264 3.00 23.89 18.02
N LEU A 265 2.51 22.73 17.56
CA LEU A 265 1.27 22.11 18.03
C LEU A 265 1.41 21.47 19.42
N GLY A 266 2.63 21.39 19.97
CA GLY A 266 2.90 20.88 21.31
C GLY A 266 2.90 19.36 21.41
N TYR A 267 3.06 18.64 20.31
CA TYR A 267 3.21 17.18 20.34
C TYR A 267 4.55 16.77 20.97
N ASP A 268 4.55 15.68 21.74
CA ASP A 268 5.80 15.07 22.22
C ASP A 268 6.58 14.44 21.05
N LEU A 269 7.82 14.90 20.85
CA LEU A 269 8.75 14.39 19.83
C LEU A 269 9.97 13.68 20.43
N SER A 270 9.92 13.32 21.73
CA SER A 270 11.04 12.67 22.44
C SER A 270 11.46 11.31 21.86
N TYR A 271 10.61 10.69 21.03
CA TYR A 271 10.92 9.47 20.30
C TYR A 271 11.84 9.68 19.09
N MET A 272 11.99 10.93 18.61
CA MET A 272 12.91 11.28 17.52
C MET A 272 14.31 11.45 18.08
N LEU A 273 15.11 10.38 18.03
CA LEU A 273 16.44 10.38 18.62
C LEU A 273 17.48 10.95 17.65
N GLU A 274 18.52 11.59 18.17
CA GLU A 274 19.56 12.23 17.34
C GLU A 274 20.33 11.18 16.52
N GLU A 275 20.58 10.01 17.10
CA GLU A 275 21.25 8.88 16.44
C GLU A 275 20.45 8.30 15.25
N ASP A 276 19.15 8.55 15.16
CA ASP A 276 18.33 8.04 14.06
C ASP A 276 18.58 8.79 12.75
N LYS A 277 19.14 10.00 12.81
CA LYS A 277 19.45 10.80 11.62
C LYS A 277 20.42 10.07 10.69
N GLU A 278 21.46 9.45 11.23
CA GLU A 278 22.42 8.67 10.43
C GLU A 278 21.74 7.43 9.82
N VAL A 279 20.81 6.80 10.54
CA VAL A 279 20.04 5.66 10.04
C VAL A 279 19.19 6.06 8.82
N PHE A 280 18.50 7.19 8.88
CA PHE A 280 17.71 7.69 7.74
C PHE A 280 18.59 8.06 6.54
N GLN A 281 19.74 8.71 6.77
CA GLN A 281 20.67 9.08 5.70
C GLN A 281 21.24 7.87 4.95
N GLU A 282 21.56 6.79 5.67
CA GLU A 282 22.06 5.55 5.07
C GLU A 282 20.96 4.65 4.48
N GLY A 283 19.73 4.84 4.94
CA GLY A 283 18.55 4.02 4.63
C GLY A 283 17.61 4.60 3.57
N THR A 284 18.13 5.35 2.58
CA THR A 284 17.34 5.94 1.49
C THR A 284 16.92 4.92 0.44
N VAL A 285 15.73 5.07 -0.15
CA VAL A 285 15.19 4.14 -1.14
C VAL A 285 15.91 4.18 -2.50
N ASP A 286 15.90 3.06 -3.23
CA ASP A 286 16.35 3.01 -4.63
C ASP A 286 15.21 3.36 -5.62
N TYR A 287 13.96 3.28 -5.17
CA TYR A 287 12.76 3.69 -5.89
C TYR A 287 11.63 4.04 -4.91
N LEU A 288 10.70 4.89 -5.34
CA LEU A 288 9.45 5.12 -4.61
C LEU A 288 8.34 4.26 -5.22
N GLY A 289 7.78 3.35 -4.42
CA GLY A 289 6.50 2.71 -4.74
C GLY A 289 5.36 3.65 -4.36
N VAL A 290 4.33 3.73 -5.20
CA VAL A 290 3.21 4.64 -4.97
C VAL A 290 1.88 3.92 -5.19
N ASN A 291 1.00 4.02 -4.20
CA ASN A 291 -0.39 3.62 -4.29
C ASN A 291 -1.21 4.84 -4.71
N ALA A 292 -1.76 4.82 -5.93
CA ALA A 292 -2.33 5.98 -6.59
C ALA A 292 -3.82 5.75 -6.89
N TYR A 293 -4.72 6.39 -6.14
CA TYR A 293 -6.17 6.18 -6.27
C TYR A 293 -6.98 7.43 -6.62
N CYS A 294 -6.59 8.59 -6.10
CA CYS A 294 -7.28 9.86 -6.33
C CYS A 294 -6.37 11.06 -6.01
N ARG A 295 -6.87 12.28 -6.26
CA ARG A 295 -6.33 13.51 -5.69
C ARG A 295 -7.04 13.87 -4.39
N PHE A 296 -6.42 14.73 -3.58
CA PHE A 296 -7.09 15.40 -2.46
C PHE A 296 -7.27 16.89 -2.77
N LEU A 297 -8.53 17.32 -2.80
CA LEU A 297 -8.90 18.73 -2.74
C LEU A 297 -8.89 19.16 -1.29
N VAL A 298 -8.29 20.32 -0.98
CA VAL A 298 -8.19 20.80 0.40
C VAL A 298 -8.58 22.27 0.56
N LYS A 299 -9.01 22.61 1.77
CA LYS A 299 -9.40 23.96 2.21
C LYS A 299 -8.93 24.21 3.66
N PRO A 300 -8.93 25.47 4.12
CA PRO A 300 -8.69 25.78 5.53
C PRO A 300 -9.67 25.08 6.46
N CYS A 301 -9.20 24.70 7.64
CA CYS A 301 -10.06 24.20 8.71
C CYS A 301 -11.13 25.24 9.10
N SER A 302 -12.29 24.75 9.55
CA SER A 302 -13.34 25.61 10.11
C SER A 302 -13.02 26.12 11.52
N GLY A 303 -11.96 25.59 12.13
CA GLY A 303 -11.49 25.93 13.47
C GLY A 303 -12.00 24.98 14.57
N GLY A 304 -12.65 23.88 14.17
CA GLY A 304 -13.13 22.85 15.09
C GLY A 304 -12.03 21.88 15.55
N GLU A 305 -12.44 20.90 16.35
CA GLU A 305 -11.60 19.75 16.68
C GLU A 305 -11.44 18.81 15.48
N THR A 306 -10.38 17.99 15.50
CA THR A 306 -10.14 16.99 14.46
C THR A 306 -11.34 16.05 14.32
N LYS A 307 -11.80 15.85 13.09
CA LYS A 307 -12.84 14.90 12.72
C LYS A 307 -12.39 14.08 11.51
N MET A 308 -12.49 12.78 11.65
CA MET A 308 -12.13 11.82 10.61
C MET A 308 -13.17 10.70 10.63
N GLU A 309 -13.98 10.65 9.58
CA GLU A 309 -15.04 9.66 9.35
C GLU A 309 -14.97 9.16 7.91
N ALA A 310 -14.97 7.84 7.73
CA ALA A 310 -14.85 7.17 6.43
C ALA A 310 -16.11 6.35 6.11
N ASN A 311 -16.50 6.28 4.84
CA ASN A 311 -17.61 5.44 4.40
C ASN A 311 -17.18 3.97 4.26
N ASN A 312 -17.23 3.22 5.35
CA ASN A 312 -16.82 1.81 5.35
C ASN A 312 -17.86 0.84 4.78
N THR A 313 -19.04 1.33 4.37
CA THR A 313 -20.14 0.48 3.88
C THR A 313 -20.43 0.64 2.40
N GLY A 314 -19.82 1.62 1.72
CA GLY A 314 -20.15 1.95 0.33
C GLY A 314 -21.59 2.47 0.19
N ASP A 315 -22.14 3.04 1.26
CA ASP A 315 -23.48 3.64 1.26
C ASP A 315 -23.30 5.12 0.98
N SER A 316 -23.65 5.55 -0.23
CA SER A 316 -23.44 6.93 -0.70
C SER A 316 -24.23 7.99 0.09
N SER A 317 -25.14 7.57 0.99
CA SER A 317 -25.84 8.49 1.90
C SER A 317 -25.04 8.86 3.15
N LYS A 318 -23.93 8.15 3.42
CA LYS A 318 -23.05 8.47 4.55
C LYS A 318 -22.10 9.58 4.18
N ASN A 319 -22.02 10.59 5.05
CA ASN A 319 -21.05 11.66 4.90
C ASN A 319 -19.66 11.14 5.24
N GLU A 320 -18.69 11.50 4.41
CA GLU A 320 -17.27 11.43 4.74
C GLU A 320 -16.84 12.83 5.18
N GLU A 321 -16.12 12.90 6.29
CA GLU A 321 -15.60 14.17 6.82
C GLU A 321 -14.16 13.94 7.24
N MET A 322 -13.26 14.76 6.71
CA MET A 322 -11.89 14.85 7.19
C MET A 322 -11.51 16.32 7.36
N GLU A 323 -11.52 16.76 8.62
CA GLU A 323 -10.93 18.02 9.08
C GLU A 323 -9.89 17.69 10.14
N ILE A 324 -8.65 18.07 9.89
CA ILE A 324 -7.51 17.82 10.76
C ILE A 324 -7.13 19.16 11.38
N LYS A 325 -7.49 19.35 12.65
CA LYS A 325 -7.31 20.62 13.35
C LYS A 325 -5.87 21.13 13.21
N ASP A 326 -5.73 22.40 12.85
CA ASP A 326 -4.44 23.08 12.62
C ASP A 326 -3.60 22.52 11.44
N TRP A 327 -4.21 21.75 10.54
CA TRP A 327 -3.60 21.26 9.31
C TRP A 327 -4.42 21.65 8.07
N CYS A 328 -5.52 20.94 7.81
CA CYS A 328 -6.38 21.16 6.64
C CYS A 328 -7.73 20.45 6.80
N ALA A 329 -8.70 20.82 5.96
CA ALA A 329 -9.91 20.04 5.72
C ALA A 329 -9.97 19.59 4.26
N LEU A 330 -10.56 18.42 4.00
CA LEU A 330 -10.91 18.04 2.63
C LEU A 330 -11.97 18.99 2.06
N ASP A 331 -11.77 19.37 0.81
CA ASP A 331 -12.75 20.05 -0.01
C ASP A 331 -13.40 19.07 -0.99
N ASP A 332 -14.45 19.52 -1.66
CA ASP A 332 -15.25 18.66 -2.55
C ASP A 332 -15.56 19.38 -3.86
N ASP A 333 -15.29 18.72 -4.99
CA ASP A 333 -15.80 19.13 -6.28
C ASP A 333 -17.05 18.29 -6.62
N PRO A 334 -18.27 18.85 -6.52
CA PRO A 334 -19.50 18.11 -6.73
C PRO A 334 -19.70 17.63 -8.17
N ASN A 335 -18.83 18.04 -9.11
CA ASN A 335 -18.88 17.62 -10.51
C ASN A 335 -17.95 16.44 -10.81
N THR A 336 -17.13 16.01 -9.84
CA THR A 336 -16.25 14.87 -10.01
C THR A 336 -16.97 13.59 -9.59
N GLU A 337 -16.93 12.57 -10.44
CA GLU A 337 -17.51 11.26 -10.16
C GLU A 337 -16.80 10.58 -8.98
N LYS A 338 -17.53 9.80 -8.19
CA LYS A 338 -17.01 9.08 -7.03
C LYS A 338 -17.49 7.65 -7.01
N THR A 339 -16.65 6.77 -6.47
CA THR A 339 -17.04 5.40 -6.13
C THR A 339 -18.12 5.39 -5.03
N PRO A 340 -18.82 4.26 -4.81
CA PRO A 340 -19.76 4.13 -3.69
C PRO A 340 -19.13 4.39 -2.30
N TRP A 341 -17.79 4.28 -2.19
CA TRP A 341 -17.00 4.58 -0.99
C TRP A 341 -16.39 6.00 -1.00
N GLY A 342 -16.94 6.93 -1.78
CA GLY A 342 -16.57 8.36 -1.71
C GLY A 342 -15.23 8.75 -2.36
N THR A 343 -14.42 7.80 -2.80
CA THR A 343 -13.17 8.07 -3.54
C THR A 343 -13.44 8.69 -4.92
N GLU A 344 -12.79 9.81 -5.24
CA GLU A 344 -12.88 10.44 -6.57
C GLU A 344 -12.36 9.53 -7.69
N ILE A 345 -13.06 9.53 -8.83
CA ILE A 345 -12.60 8.94 -10.08
C ILE A 345 -12.04 10.07 -10.94
N TYR A 346 -10.75 10.34 -10.79
CA TYR A 346 -10.06 11.41 -11.52
C TYR A 346 -8.71 10.94 -12.08
N PRO A 347 -8.70 10.20 -13.21
CA PRO A 347 -7.48 9.57 -13.73
C PRO A 347 -6.32 10.52 -14.02
N LYS A 348 -6.59 11.80 -14.32
CA LYS A 348 -5.54 12.80 -14.53
C LYS A 348 -4.66 13.01 -13.29
N SER A 349 -5.19 12.74 -12.08
CA SER A 349 -4.45 12.85 -10.82
C SER A 349 -3.09 12.13 -10.85
N VAL A 350 -3.01 10.93 -11.44
CA VAL A 350 -1.74 10.19 -11.52
C VAL A 350 -0.69 10.90 -12.36
N TYR A 351 -1.10 11.64 -13.40
CA TYR A 351 -0.16 12.43 -14.20
C TYR A 351 0.40 13.59 -13.38
N ASP A 352 -0.47 14.32 -12.67
CA ASP A 352 -0.05 15.47 -11.88
C ASP A 352 0.91 15.02 -10.77
N MET A 353 0.59 13.92 -10.06
CA MET A 353 1.46 13.30 -9.06
C MET A 353 2.83 12.90 -9.63
N LEU A 354 2.85 12.19 -10.77
CA LEU A 354 4.09 11.70 -11.37
C LEU A 354 4.98 12.86 -11.88
N MET A 355 4.37 13.96 -12.33
CA MET A 355 5.11 15.15 -12.72
C MET A 355 5.66 15.91 -11.50
N GLU A 356 4.90 16.01 -10.42
CA GLU A 356 5.39 16.57 -9.14
C GLU A 356 6.57 15.76 -8.60
N PHE A 357 6.50 14.42 -8.62
CA PHE A 357 7.63 13.58 -8.22
C PHE A 357 8.85 13.71 -9.12
N LYS A 358 8.66 13.88 -10.43
CA LYS A 358 9.77 14.16 -11.33
C LYS A 358 10.49 15.46 -10.96
N GLU A 359 9.76 16.47 -10.50
CA GLU A 359 10.33 17.76 -10.07
C GLU A 359 11.02 17.66 -8.70
N LEU A 360 10.39 16.98 -7.74
CA LEU A 360 10.90 16.86 -6.37
C LEU A 360 12.03 15.83 -6.22
N TYR A 361 11.99 14.76 -7.00
CA TYR A 361 12.86 13.58 -6.89
C TYR A 361 13.36 13.12 -8.28
N PRO A 362 14.07 13.98 -9.04
CA PRO A 362 14.39 13.72 -10.45
C PRO A 362 15.22 12.44 -10.69
N ASP A 363 15.99 12.00 -9.69
CA ASP A 363 16.85 10.82 -9.77
C ASP A 363 16.21 9.56 -9.17
N THR A 364 14.98 9.65 -8.66
CA THR A 364 14.28 8.53 -8.01
C THR A 364 13.24 7.93 -8.95
N PRO A 365 13.40 6.67 -9.37
CA PRO A 365 12.39 5.98 -10.17
C PRO A 365 11.10 5.76 -9.39
N ILE A 366 9.97 5.81 -10.11
CA ILE A 366 8.64 5.56 -9.55
C ILE A 366 8.10 4.23 -10.04
N ILE A 367 7.43 3.49 -9.17
CA ILE A 367 6.61 2.33 -9.55
C ILE A 367 5.22 2.57 -8.98
N VAL A 368 4.18 2.57 -9.83
CA VAL A 368 2.79 2.60 -9.37
C VAL A 368 2.45 1.20 -8.85
N THR A 369 2.53 1.03 -7.54
CA THR A 369 2.45 -0.27 -6.87
C THR A 369 1.04 -0.71 -6.55
N GLU A 370 0.07 0.22 -6.56
CA GLU A 370 -1.37 -0.04 -6.55
C GLU A 370 -2.12 1.06 -7.29
N ASN A 371 -3.09 0.66 -8.10
CA ASN A 371 -4.16 1.51 -8.60
C ASN A 371 -5.33 0.58 -9.00
N GLY A 372 -6.55 0.92 -8.61
CA GLY A 372 -7.69 0.09 -8.92
C GLY A 372 -9.02 0.64 -8.45
N LEU A 373 -10.09 -0.05 -8.84
CA LEU A 373 -11.47 0.35 -8.57
C LEU A 373 -12.21 -0.74 -7.80
N GLY A 374 -12.64 -0.39 -6.59
CA GLY A 374 -13.48 -1.22 -5.75
C GLY A 374 -14.95 -1.00 -6.10
N GLU A 375 -15.65 -2.06 -6.50
CA GLU A 375 -17.05 -2.01 -6.92
C GLU A 375 -17.85 -3.25 -6.48
N TYR A 376 -19.16 -3.19 -6.65
CA TYR A 376 -20.05 -4.32 -6.46
C TYR A 376 -20.24 -5.09 -7.77
N ASP A 377 -19.30 -6.00 -8.07
CA ASP A 377 -19.40 -6.82 -9.28
C ASP A 377 -20.64 -7.73 -9.26
N LYS A 378 -21.26 -7.89 -10.43
CA LYS A 378 -22.40 -8.78 -10.64
C LYS A 378 -21.96 -9.99 -11.47
N VAL A 379 -22.47 -11.16 -11.10
CA VAL A 379 -22.30 -12.39 -11.89
C VAL A 379 -23.52 -12.57 -12.78
N GLU A 380 -23.30 -12.56 -14.09
CA GLU A 380 -24.34 -12.72 -15.11
C GLU A 380 -23.97 -13.93 -15.98
N ASN A 381 -24.77 -15.01 -15.89
CA ASN A 381 -24.51 -16.28 -16.60
C ASN A 381 -23.11 -16.89 -16.33
N GLY A 382 -22.51 -16.61 -15.17
CA GLY A 382 -21.18 -17.10 -14.80
C GLY A 382 -20.02 -16.21 -15.27
N GLU A 383 -20.32 -15.06 -15.88
CA GLU A 383 -19.36 -14.05 -16.31
C GLU A 383 -19.53 -12.76 -15.49
N ILE A 384 -18.51 -11.90 -15.53
CA ILE A 384 -18.49 -10.62 -14.82
C ILE A 384 -18.16 -9.50 -15.81
N HIS A 385 -19.16 -8.69 -16.13
CA HIS A 385 -19.06 -7.56 -17.06
C HIS A 385 -18.72 -6.27 -16.32
N ASP A 386 -17.44 -6.00 -16.14
CA ASP A 386 -16.91 -4.89 -15.33
C ASP A 386 -16.31 -3.75 -16.17
N GLN A 387 -17.08 -3.24 -17.15
CA GLN A 387 -16.65 -2.16 -18.03
C GLN A 387 -16.20 -0.90 -17.28
N TYR A 388 -16.84 -0.57 -16.15
CA TYR A 388 -16.43 0.55 -15.28
C TYR A 388 -14.98 0.41 -14.79
N ARG A 389 -14.52 -0.81 -14.52
CA ARG A 389 -13.14 -1.09 -14.10
C ARG A 389 -12.19 -0.94 -15.28
N ILE A 390 -12.58 -1.38 -16.48
CA ILE A 390 -11.80 -1.17 -17.70
C ILE A 390 -11.61 0.33 -17.96
N ASP A 391 -12.69 1.11 -17.92
CA ASP A 391 -12.65 2.55 -18.21
C ASP A 391 -11.76 3.30 -17.19
N PHE A 392 -11.86 2.92 -15.91
CA PHE A 392 -10.99 3.44 -14.85
C PHE A 392 -9.51 3.13 -15.13
N LEU A 393 -9.17 1.84 -15.31
CA LEU A 393 -7.78 1.41 -15.50
C LEU A 393 -7.18 2.01 -16.77
N GLN A 394 -7.93 2.01 -17.88
CA GLN A 394 -7.52 2.63 -19.15
C GLN A 394 -7.19 4.12 -18.97
N GLY A 395 -8.06 4.86 -18.27
CA GLY A 395 -7.82 6.27 -17.97
C GLY A 395 -6.51 6.52 -17.23
N TYR A 396 -6.22 5.71 -16.20
CA TYR A 396 -4.99 5.85 -15.42
C TYR A 396 -3.74 5.49 -16.25
N VAL A 397 -3.75 4.37 -16.98
CA VAL A 397 -2.58 3.95 -17.77
C VAL A 397 -2.27 4.93 -18.91
N ASP A 398 -3.27 5.58 -19.49
CA ASP A 398 -3.06 6.62 -20.52
C ASP A 398 -2.38 7.87 -19.95
N TRP A 399 -2.75 8.28 -18.74
CA TRP A 399 -2.11 9.41 -18.06
C TRP A 399 -0.70 9.07 -17.55
N ILE A 400 -0.46 7.84 -17.09
CA ILE A 400 0.89 7.33 -16.79
C ILE A 400 1.75 7.36 -18.06
N LYS A 401 1.22 6.91 -19.20
CA LYS A 401 1.94 6.97 -20.48
C LYS A 401 2.35 8.39 -20.83
N LYS A 402 1.44 9.33 -20.66
CA LYS A 402 1.71 10.74 -20.92
C LYS A 402 2.79 11.30 -19.98
N ALA A 403 2.81 10.89 -18.71
CA ALA A 403 3.87 11.29 -17.78
C ALA A 403 5.24 10.72 -18.20
N ILE A 404 5.29 9.46 -18.62
CA ILE A 404 6.51 8.82 -19.17
C ILE A 404 6.98 9.55 -20.43
N ASP A 405 6.06 9.87 -21.36
CA ASP A 405 6.39 10.64 -22.56
C ASP A 405 6.92 12.04 -22.25
N ASN A 406 6.49 12.61 -21.12
CA ASN A 406 6.96 13.89 -20.59
C ASN A 406 8.18 13.75 -19.66
N GLY A 407 8.81 12.57 -19.63
CA GLY A 407 10.12 12.33 -19.02
C GLY A 407 10.09 11.93 -17.54
N CYS A 408 8.95 11.47 -17.01
CA CYS A 408 8.91 10.81 -15.71
C CYS A 408 9.52 9.39 -15.81
N ASP A 409 10.42 9.02 -14.90
CA ASP A 409 10.98 7.65 -14.80
C ASP A 409 10.02 6.73 -14.03
N CYS A 410 8.85 6.47 -14.63
CA CYS A 410 7.91 5.48 -14.12
C CYS A 410 8.19 4.10 -14.76
N ARG A 411 8.45 3.10 -13.92
CA ARG A 411 8.96 1.79 -14.35
C ARG A 411 7.98 0.63 -14.21
N GLY A 412 6.81 0.86 -13.63
CA GLY A 412 5.82 -0.20 -13.44
C GLY A 412 4.43 0.30 -13.06
N TYR A 413 3.44 -0.56 -13.30
CA TYR A 413 2.04 -0.38 -12.96
C TYR A 413 1.45 -1.70 -12.47
N PHE A 414 0.90 -1.67 -11.26
CA PHE A 414 0.31 -2.82 -10.59
C PHE A 414 -1.17 -2.55 -10.31
N VAL A 415 -2.04 -3.31 -10.96
CA VAL A 415 -3.48 -3.26 -10.69
C VAL A 415 -3.76 -3.77 -9.28
N TRP A 416 -4.49 -2.97 -8.49
CA TRP A 416 -5.14 -3.44 -7.29
C TRP A 416 -6.56 -3.94 -7.63
N SER A 417 -6.80 -5.25 -7.73
CA SER A 417 -5.95 -6.36 -7.29
C SER A 417 -5.86 -7.49 -8.33
N THR A 418 -4.97 -8.44 -8.10
CA THR A 418 -4.80 -9.61 -8.99
C THR A 418 -6.10 -10.42 -9.08
N MET A 419 -6.74 -10.63 -7.94
CA MET A 419 -8.01 -11.32 -7.78
C MET A 419 -8.79 -10.66 -6.64
N ASP A 420 -10.07 -10.97 -6.48
CA ASP A 420 -10.84 -10.46 -5.35
C ASP A 420 -10.23 -10.92 -4.02
N VAL A 421 -10.21 -10.02 -3.05
CA VAL A 421 -9.52 -10.18 -1.77
C VAL A 421 -10.43 -9.74 -0.63
N TYR A 422 -10.07 -10.12 0.60
CA TYR A 422 -10.64 -9.54 1.81
C TYR A 422 -10.26 -8.05 1.89
N SER A 423 -11.23 -7.14 1.80
CA SER A 423 -11.01 -5.69 1.84
C SER A 423 -11.10 -5.14 3.26
N TRP A 424 -10.18 -5.52 4.15
CA TRP A 424 -10.09 -5.01 5.53
C TRP A 424 -11.48 -4.89 6.19
N ILE A 425 -11.84 -3.72 6.71
CA ILE A 425 -13.13 -3.44 7.34
C ILE A 425 -14.36 -3.50 6.41
N ASN A 426 -14.18 -3.58 5.08
CA ASN A 426 -15.26 -3.70 4.10
C ASN A 426 -15.62 -5.16 3.75
N GLY A 427 -14.84 -6.13 4.19
CA GLY A 427 -15.06 -7.55 3.90
C GLY A 427 -14.97 -7.89 2.40
N TYR A 428 -15.80 -8.82 1.92
CA TYR A 428 -15.70 -9.38 0.55
C TYR A 428 -16.62 -8.74 -0.49
N LYS A 429 -17.48 -7.80 -0.09
CA LYS A 429 -18.44 -7.19 -1.02
C LYS A 429 -17.81 -6.14 -1.94
N LYS A 430 -16.79 -5.44 -1.45
CA LYS A 430 -16.00 -4.48 -2.22
C LYS A 430 -14.96 -5.26 -3.03
N ARG A 431 -15.18 -5.39 -4.33
CA ARG A 431 -14.36 -6.23 -5.21
C ARG A 431 -13.44 -5.39 -6.07
N TYR A 432 -12.17 -5.79 -6.14
CA TYR A 432 -11.09 -5.07 -6.82
C TYR A 432 -10.41 -5.89 -7.92
N GLY A 433 -10.58 -7.22 -7.90
CA GLY A 433 -9.75 -8.14 -8.67
C GLY A 433 -9.94 -8.03 -10.17
N LEU A 434 -8.90 -8.35 -10.93
CA LEU A 434 -9.05 -8.73 -12.34
C LEU A 434 -9.72 -10.11 -12.47
N VAL A 435 -9.57 -10.97 -11.45
CA VAL A 435 -10.19 -12.29 -11.34
C VAL A 435 -11.21 -12.27 -10.21
N TYR A 436 -12.45 -12.62 -10.52
CA TYR A 436 -13.50 -12.80 -9.53
C TYR A 436 -13.24 -14.04 -8.69
N ILE A 437 -13.48 -13.94 -7.38
CA ILE A 437 -13.47 -15.09 -6.47
C ILE A 437 -14.88 -15.39 -6.00
N ASP A 438 -15.36 -16.58 -6.30
CA ASP A 438 -16.59 -17.12 -5.75
C ASP A 438 -16.31 -17.70 -4.36
N PHE A 439 -16.48 -16.85 -3.34
CA PHE A 439 -16.28 -17.23 -1.94
C PHE A 439 -17.30 -18.27 -1.44
N ASP A 440 -18.43 -18.41 -2.13
CA ASP A 440 -19.49 -19.37 -1.79
C ASP A 440 -19.28 -20.73 -2.51
N ASP A 441 -18.56 -20.76 -3.63
CA ASP A 441 -18.16 -21.97 -4.37
C ASP A 441 -16.65 -22.23 -4.28
N ASN A 442 -16.17 -22.58 -3.08
CA ASN A 442 -14.80 -23.06 -2.84
C ASN A 442 -13.71 -22.15 -3.41
N CYS A 443 -13.90 -20.82 -3.30
CA CYS A 443 -13.01 -19.79 -3.83
C CYS A 443 -12.70 -19.98 -5.33
N LYS A 444 -13.67 -20.39 -6.16
CA LYS A 444 -13.44 -20.56 -7.60
C LYS A 444 -13.01 -19.24 -8.26
N ARG A 445 -11.97 -19.32 -9.10
CA ARG A 445 -11.44 -18.18 -9.88
C ARG A 445 -12.21 -18.04 -11.19
N ILE A 446 -12.71 -16.85 -11.49
CA ILE A 446 -13.41 -16.53 -12.75
C ILE A 446 -12.82 -15.23 -13.31
N PRO A 447 -12.05 -15.27 -14.42
CA PRO A 447 -11.56 -14.05 -15.06
C PRO A 447 -12.71 -13.09 -15.42
N LYS A 448 -12.55 -11.80 -15.10
CA LYS A 448 -13.50 -10.75 -15.49
C LYS A 448 -13.17 -10.20 -16.88
N ASP A 449 -14.06 -9.39 -17.44
CA ASP A 449 -13.78 -8.68 -18.70
C ASP A 449 -12.51 -7.82 -18.59
N SER A 450 -12.28 -7.20 -17.43
CA SER A 450 -11.06 -6.43 -17.15
C SER A 450 -9.75 -7.25 -17.22
N TYR A 451 -9.76 -8.53 -16.83
CA TYR A 451 -8.61 -9.42 -17.03
C TYR A 451 -8.28 -9.59 -18.52
N HIS A 452 -9.30 -9.83 -19.34
CA HIS A 452 -9.14 -10.00 -20.78
C HIS A 452 -8.69 -8.72 -21.47
N TRP A 453 -9.24 -7.58 -21.05
CA TRP A 453 -8.78 -6.26 -21.50
C TRP A 453 -7.31 -6.04 -21.15
N TYR A 454 -6.91 -6.25 -19.90
CA TYR A 454 -5.53 -5.99 -19.45
C TYR A 454 -4.53 -6.89 -20.19
N LYS A 455 -4.88 -8.16 -20.38
CA LYS A 455 -4.11 -9.10 -21.20
C LYS A 455 -3.89 -8.60 -22.63
N LYS A 456 -4.97 -8.12 -23.28
CA LYS A 456 -4.91 -7.58 -24.63
C LYS A 456 -4.08 -6.29 -24.67
N PHE A 457 -4.28 -5.41 -23.70
CA PHE A 457 -3.57 -4.15 -23.58
C PHE A 457 -2.06 -4.36 -23.45
N ILE A 458 -1.61 -5.22 -22.54
CA ILE A 458 -0.17 -5.50 -22.36
C ILE A 458 0.44 -6.04 -23.65
N ASN A 459 -0.26 -6.97 -24.33
CA ASN A 459 0.21 -7.55 -25.59
C ASN A 459 0.34 -6.51 -26.72
N GLU A 460 -0.65 -5.63 -26.86
CA GLU A 460 -0.71 -4.68 -27.98
C GLU A 460 0.05 -3.37 -27.73
N LYS A 461 0.11 -2.93 -26.47
CA LYS A 461 0.59 -1.59 -26.09
C LYS A 461 1.67 -1.60 -25.01
N GLY A 462 1.84 -2.69 -24.26
CA GLY A 462 2.72 -2.74 -23.09
C GLY A 462 4.18 -2.38 -23.39
N GLY A 463 4.68 -2.76 -24.57
CA GLY A 463 6.05 -2.42 -24.99
C GLY A 463 6.29 -0.92 -25.22
N SER A 464 5.25 -0.11 -25.41
CA SER A 464 5.38 1.34 -25.62
C SER A 464 5.72 2.11 -24.35
N TYR A 465 5.63 1.48 -23.17
CA TYR A 465 5.92 2.07 -21.87
C TYR A 465 7.36 1.85 -21.42
N ASN A 466 8.14 1.07 -22.17
CA ASN A 466 9.57 0.95 -21.90
C ASN A 466 10.20 2.34 -22.06
N GLY A 467 10.89 2.82 -21.02
CA GLY A 467 11.53 4.14 -21.05
C GLY A 467 12.45 4.31 -22.26
N LYS A 468 12.58 5.54 -22.77
CA LYS A 468 13.55 5.85 -23.81
C LYS A 468 14.96 5.71 -23.20
N ASN A 469 15.79 4.87 -23.82
CA ASN A 469 17.17 4.62 -23.40
C ASN A 469 18.01 5.90 -23.36
#